data_AF-A0A920A9L1-F1
#
_entry.id   AF-A0A920A9L1-F1
#
_cell.length_a   1.000
_cell.length_b   1.000
_cell.length_c   1.000
_cell.angle_alpha   90.00
_cell.angle_beta   90.00
_cell.angle_gamma   90.00
#
_symmetry.space_group_name_H-M   'P 1'
#
loop_
_entity.id
_entity.type
_entity.pdbx_description
1 polymer ?
#
loop_
_entity_poly.entity_id
_entity_poly.type
_entity_poly.pdbx_seq_one_letter_code
_entity_poly.pdbx_strand_id
1 'polypeptide(L)' 'MILDRFADSTLAYQGIAGELGLELVEQLQKLAVGATAPDVTFRLMCAPRPVCNALKKRRGCAF' A
#
# COMPACT_ATOMS: atom_id res chain seq x y z
N MET A 1 5.97 16.55 -6.09
CA MET A 1 6.71 15.43 -5.47
C MET A 1 6.22 14.12 -6.07
N ILE A 2 7.06 13.11 -6.17
CA ILE A 2 6.68 11.77 -6.66
C ILE A 2 6.98 10.79 -5.53
N LEU A 3 5.99 9.97 -5.17
CA LEU A 3 6.10 8.99 -4.09
C LEU A 3 5.86 7.59 -4.64
N ASP A 4 6.73 6.65 -4.29
CA ASP A 4 6.44 5.23 -4.44
C ASP A 4 5.65 4.79 -3.20
N ARG A 5 4.31 4.85 -3.32
CA ARG A 5 3.28 4.64 -2.30
C ARG A 5 2.95 5.85 -1.44
N PHE A 6 1.69 5.87 -1.01
CA PHE A 6 1.13 6.80 -0.04
C PHE A 6 0.16 6.03 0.87
N ALA A 7 -0.74 6.75 1.53
CA ALA A 7 -1.56 6.22 2.60
C ALA A 7 -2.55 5.11 2.19
N ASP A 8 -2.91 4.99 0.90
CA ASP A 8 -3.64 3.85 0.37
C ASP A 8 -2.95 2.51 0.68
N SER A 9 -1.61 2.49 0.71
CA SER A 9 -0.86 1.30 1.11
C SER A 9 -1.07 0.98 2.59
N THR A 10 -1.12 1.99 3.46
CA THR A 10 -1.34 1.77 4.89
C THR A 10 -2.74 1.22 5.16
N LEU A 11 -3.76 1.75 4.48
CA LEU A 11 -5.13 1.22 4.57
C LEU A 11 -5.19 -0.25 4.11
N ALA A 12 -4.53 -0.58 3.01
CA ALA A 12 -4.53 -1.94 2.49
C ALA A 12 -3.77 -2.94 3.38
N TYR A 13 -2.56 -2.61 3.81
CA TYR A 13 -1.69 -3.55 4.52
C TYR A 13 -1.92 -3.58 6.03
N GLN A 14 -2.10 -2.42 6.66
CA GLN A 14 -2.29 -2.33 8.09
C GLN A 14 -3.78 -2.39 8.45
N GLY A 15 -4.64 -1.74 7.67
CA GLY A 15 -6.09 -1.75 7.92
C GLY A 15 -6.73 -3.08 7.56
N ILE A 16 -6.71 -3.43 6.28
CA ILE A 16 -7.40 -4.62 5.76
C ILE A 16 -6.59 -5.90 6.06
N ALA A 17 -5.38 -6.01 5.53
CA ALA A 17 -4.59 -7.24 5.67
C ALA A 17 -4.02 -7.43 7.08
N GLY A 18 -3.83 -6.34 7.83
CA GLY A 18 -3.31 -6.33 9.20
C GLY A 18 -4.39 -6.30 10.27
N GLU A 19 -5.67 -6.31 9.87
CA GLU A 19 -6.86 -6.37 10.74
C GLU A 19 -6.97 -5.25 11.79
N LEU A 20 -6.25 -4.12 11.62
CA LEU A 20 -6.38 -2.97 12.52
C LEU A 20 -7.67 -2.18 12.31
N GLY A 21 -8.38 -2.45 11.20
CA GLY A 21 -9.60 -1.73 10.82
C GLY A 21 -9.31 -0.42 10.08
N LEU A 22 -10.23 -0.02 9.20
CA LEU A 22 -10.06 1.16 8.37
C LEU A 22 -10.13 2.46 9.19
N GLU A 23 -11.07 2.55 10.13
CA GLU A 23 -11.30 3.76 10.93
C GLU A 23 -10.07 4.17 11.75
N LEU A 24 -9.44 3.21 12.43
CA LEU A 24 -8.22 3.47 13.21
C LEU A 24 -7.07 3.95 12.31
N VAL A 25 -6.89 3.32 11.15
CA VAL A 25 -5.81 3.68 10.23
C VAL A 25 -6.05 5.05 9.58
N GLU A 26 -7.30 5.39 9.25
CA GLU A 26 -7.66 6.72 8.75
C GLU A 26 -7.41 7.82 9.80
N GLN A 27 -7.73 7.56 11.07
CA GLN A 27 -7.43 8.49 12.16
C GLN A 27 -5.92 8.71 12.32
N LEU A 28 -5.13 7.64 12.31
CA LEU A 28 -3.67 7.72 12.38
C LEU A 28 -3.08 8.44 11.17
N GLN A 29 -3.59 8.18 9.97
CA GLN A 29 -3.19 8.90 8.77
C GLN A 29 -3.46 10.40 8.90
N LYS A 30 -4.66 10.79 9.35
CA LYS A 30 -5.02 12.19 9.56
C LYS A 30 -4.13 12.88 10.60
N LEU A 31 -3.71 12.17 11.64
CA LEU A 31 -2.74 12.69 12.61
C LEU A 31 -1.34 12.85 12.01
N ALA A 32 -0.89 11.92 11.17
CA ALA A 32 0.47 11.90 10.64
C ALA A 32 0.69 12.89 9.47
N VAL A 33 -0.26 13.00 8.55
CA VAL A 33 -0.13 13.79 7.30
C VAL A 33 -1.20 14.87 7.13
N GLY A 34 -2.16 14.95 8.05
CA GLY A 34 -3.22 15.97 8.02
C GLY A 34 -4.15 15.80 6.83
N ALA A 35 -4.47 16.92 6.17
CA ALA A 35 -5.29 16.94 4.96
C ALA A 35 -4.48 16.75 3.67
N THR A 36 -3.18 16.49 3.77
CA THR A 36 -2.30 16.36 2.61
C THR A 36 -2.65 15.08 1.84
N ALA A 37 -2.97 15.23 0.55
CA ALA A 37 -3.23 14.12 -0.35
C ALA A 37 -2.54 14.38 -1.70
N PRO A 38 -2.10 13.34 -2.42
CA PRO A 38 -1.56 13.49 -3.76
C PRO A 38 -2.65 13.96 -4.74
N ASP A 39 -2.29 14.81 -5.70
CA ASP A 39 -3.20 15.25 -6.76
C ASP A 39 -3.60 14.09 -7.69
N VAL A 40 -2.72 13.10 -7.85
CA VAL A 40 -2.98 11.91 -8.66
C VAL A 40 -2.33 10.68 -8.04
N THR A 41 -3.06 9.57 -8.04
CA THR A 41 -2.57 8.25 -7.58
C THR A 41 -2.66 7.24 -8.71
N PHE A 42 -1.51 6.67 -9.09
CA PHE A 42 -1.47 5.58 -10.07
C PHE A 42 -1.57 4.23 -9.36
N ARG A 43 -2.74 3.59 -9.43
CA ARG A 43 -2.95 2.24 -8.88
C ARG A 43 -2.61 1.17 -9.90
N LEU A 44 -1.46 0.51 -9.70
CA LEU A 44 -1.02 -0.60 -10.54
C LEU A 44 -1.70 -1.91 -10.11
N MET A 45 -2.79 -2.28 -10.78
CA MET A 45 -3.47 -3.56 -10.53
C MET A 45 -2.82 -4.70 -11.30
N CYS A 46 -2.62 -5.83 -10.63
CA CYS A 46 -2.05 -7.02 -11.22
C CYS A 46 -2.57 -8.26 -10.51
N ALA A 47 -2.72 -9.37 -11.24
CA ALA A 47 -3.07 -10.65 -10.63
C ALA A 47 -1.94 -11.14 -9.69
N PRO A 48 -2.25 -11.91 -8.64
CA PRO A 48 -1.23 -12.36 -7.68
C PRO A 48 -0.09 -13.16 -8.33
N ARG A 49 -0.43 -14.03 -9.29
CA ARG A 49 0.53 -14.93 -9.94
C ARG A 49 1.69 -14.21 -10.66
N PRO A 50 1.43 -13.28 -11.59
CA PRO A 50 2.50 -12.52 -12.24
C PRO A 50 3.33 -11.68 -11.25
N VAL A 51 2.71 -11.10 -10.21
CA VAL A 51 3.44 -10.39 -9.15
C VAL A 51 4.39 -11.33 -8.42
N CYS A 52 3.92 -12.50 -7.98
CA CYS A 52 4.77 -13.49 -7.32
C CYS A 52 5.93 -13.95 -8.19
N ASN A 53 5.70 -14.17 -9.50
CA ASN A 53 6.76 -14.54 -10.43
C ASN A 53 7.82 -13.43 -10.57
N ALA A 54 7.39 -12.17 -10.66
CA ALA A 54 8.29 -11.02 -10.70
C ALA A 54 9.09 -10.88 -9.39
N LEU A 55 8.45 -11.08 -8.24
CA LEU A 55 9.09 -11.07 -6.92
C LEU A 55 10.13 -12.19 -6.79
N LYS A 56 9.82 -13.42 -7.24
CA LYS A 56 10.74 -14.56 -7.25
C LYS A 56 11.99 -14.27 -8.10
N LYS A 57 11.83 -13.65 -9.28
CA LYS A 57 12.97 -13.22 -10.13
C LYS A 57 13.84 -12.16 -9.47
N ARG A 58 13.24 -11.22 -8.72
CA ARG A 58 13.98 -10.12 -8.04
C ARG A 58 14.69 -10.57 -6.77
N ARG A 59 14.07 -11.46 -5.99
CA ARG A 59 14.60 -11.90 -4.69
C ARG A 59 15.51 -13.13 -4.76
N GLY A 60 15.69 -13.74 -5.94
CA GLY A 60 16.59 -14.88 -6.14
C GLY A 60 16.26 -16.11 -5.29
N CYS A 61 15.06 -16.20 -4.72
CA CYS A 61 14.72 -17.27 -3.78
C CYS A 61 13.23 -17.65 -3.85
N ALA A 62 12.96 -18.95 -3.79
CA ALA A 62 11.64 -19.56 -3.88
C ALA A 62 10.92 -19.50 -2.52
N PHE A 63 9.68 -18.99 -2.52
CA PHE A 63 8.66 -19.33 -1.52
C PHE A 63 7.97 -20.62 -1.95
#